data_AF-A0A7C9DYM2-F1
#
_entry.id   AF-A0A7C9DYM2-F1
#
_cell.length_a   1.000
_cell.length_b   1.000
_cell.length_c   1.000
_cell.angle_alpha   90.00
_cell.angle_beta   90.00
_cell.angle_gamma   90.00
#
_symmetry.space_group_name_H-M   'P 1'
#
loop_
_entity.id
_entity.type
_entity.pdbx_description
1 polymer ?
#
loop_
_entity_poly.entity_id
_entity_poly.type
_entity_poly.pdbx_seq_one_letter_code
_entity_poly.pdbx_strand_id
1 'polypeptide(L)'
;WGFKALKQTVKLYYKLGRYKEMMEAYREMLTYIKSAVTRNYSEKCINNIMDFVSGSAGHNFDLLQEFYQTTLKALEEAKNERLWFKTNLKLCKIWFDMGEYGRLNKILKE
;
A
#
# COMPACT_ATOMS: atom_id res chain seq x y z
N TRP A 1 -19.91 6.78 -0.25
CA TRP A 1 -20.13 5.66 -1.18
C TRP A 1 -18.96 5.47 -2.15
N GLY A 2 -18.37 6.53 -2.72
CA GLY A 2 -17.21 6.43 -3.63
C GLY A 2 -16.03 5.59 -3.12
N PHE A 3 -15.63 5.76 -1.85
CA PHE A 3 -14.52 4.99 -1.27
C PHE A 3 -14.75 3.47 -1.23
N LYS A 4 -16.00 3.03 -0.99
CA LYS A 4 -16.34 1.60 -0.99
C LYS A 4 -16.31 1.03 -2.41
N ALA A 5 -16.70 1.82 -3.41
CA ALA A 5 -16.60 1.44 -4.82
C ALA A 5 -15.13 1.29 -5.24
N LEU A 6 -14.30 2.30 -4.95
CA LEU A 6 -12.85 2.27 -5.25
C LEU A 6 -12.15 1.04 -4.65
N LYS A 7 -12.48 0.68 -3.40
CA LYS A 7 -11.97 -0.56 -2.78
C LYS A 7 -12.30 -1.81 -3.60
N GLN A 8 -13.52 -1.91 -4.13
CA GLN A 8 -13.92 -3.06 -4.94
C GLN A 8 -13.29 -3.02 -6.33
N THR A 9 -13.18 -1.84 -6.93
CA THR A 9 -12.49 -1.62 -8.20
C THR A 9 -11.03 -2.10 -8.13
N VAL A 10 -10.30 -1.73 -7.07
CA VAL A 10 -8.92 -2.21 -6.83
C VAL A 10 -8.87 -3.74 -6.78
N LYS A 11 -9.79 -4.39 -6.05
CA LYS A 11 -9.87 -5.85 -5.96
C LYS A 11 -10.20 -6.51 -7.30
N LEU A 12 -11.07 -5.89 -8.09
CA LEU A 12 -11.48 -6.38 -9.41
C LEU A 12 -10.32 -6.33 -10.40
N TYR A 13 -9.66 -5.18 -10.52
CA TYR A 13 -8.50 -5.02 -11.41
C TYR A 13 -7.36 -5.96 -11.05
N TYR A 14 -7.15 -6.18 -9.75
CA TYR A 14 -6.17 -7.15 -9.28
C TYR A 14 -6.51 -8.58 -9.72
N LYS A 15 -7.77 -9.02 -9.58
CA LYS A 15 -8.20 -10.35 -10.07
C LYS A 15 -8.08 -10.51 -11.59
N LEU A 16 -8.22 -9.41 -12.32
CA LEU A 16 -8.07 -9.39 -13.79
C LEU A 16 -6.61 -9.30 -14.25
N GLY A 17 -5.63 -9.26 -13.34
CA GLY A 17 -4.21 -9.07 -13.67
C GLY A 17 -3.88 -7.66 -14.21
N ARG A 18 -4.81 -6.72 -14.10
CA ARG A 18 -4.68 -5.35 -14.61
C ARG A 18 -4.05 -4.44 -13.56
N TYR A 19 -2.77 -4.66 -13.35
CA TYR A 19 -1.98 -4.02 -12.31
C TYR A 19 -1.86 -2.48 -12.44
N LYS A 20 -1.79 -1.96 -13.67
CA LYS A 20 -1.71 -0.51 -13.90
C LYS A 20 -2.99 0.22 -13.48
N GLU A 21 -4.14 -0.27 -13.94
CA GLU A 21 -5.46 0.26 -13.58
C GLU A 21 -5.74 0.11 -12.07
N MET A 22 -5.27 -0.99 -11.47
CA MET A 22 -5.32 -1.20 -10.02
C MET A 22 -4.58 -0.10 -9.25
N MET A 23 -3.36 0.24 -9.67
CA MET A 23 -2.54 1.28 -9.03
C MET A 23 -3.14 2.68 -9.20
N GLU A 24 -3.76 2.98 -10.34
CA GLU A 24 -4.49 4.25 -10.55
C GLU A 24 -5.68 4.38 -9.60
N ALA A 25 -6.53 3.35 -9.53
CA ALA A 25 -7.66 3.33 -8.60
C ALA A 25 -7.20 3.39 -7.13
N TYR A 26 -6.05 2.78 -6.81
CA TYR A 26 -5.46 2.84 -5.48
C TYR A 26 -4.96 4.24 -5.12
N ARG A 27 -4.30 4.95 -6.05
CA ARG A 27 -3.90 6.35 -5.85
C ARG A 27 -5.10 7.24 -5.60
N GLU A 28 -6.15 7.09 -6.40
CA GLU A 28 -7.40 7.81 -6.21
C GLU A 28 -7.99 7.54 -4.83
N MET A 29 -8.00 6.28 -4.40
CA MET A 29 -8.45 5.89 -3.06
C MET A 29 -7.61 6.52 -1.93
N LEU A 30 -6.29 6.63 -2.10
CA LEU A 30 -5.40 7.30 -1.13
C LEU A 30 -5.71 8.79 -0.98
N THR A 31 -6.19 9.46 -2.03
CA THR A 31 -6.63 10.87 -1.91
C THR A 31 -7.81 11.02 -0.96
N TYR A 32 -8.76 10.08 -1.00
CA TYR A 32 -9.91 10.08 -0.09
C TYR A 32 -9.52 9.77 1.37
N ILE A 33 -8.44 9.02 1.59
CA ILE A 33 -7.91 8.72 2.93
C ILE A 33 -7.44 9.98 3.66
N LYS A 34 -6.97 10.99 2.92
CA LYS A 34 -6.49 12.25 3.51
C LYS A 34 -7.60 13.13 4.07
N SER A 35 -8.77 13.16 3.44
CA SER A 35 -9.77 14.21 3.67
C SER A 35 -11.17 13.69 4.03
N ALA A 36 -11.56 12.52 3.53
CA ALA A 36 -12.95 12.08 3.55
C ALA A 36 -13.24 10.93 4.53
N VAL A 37 -12.20 10.34 5.14
CA VAL A 37 -12.31 9.07 5.85
C VAL A 37 -11.53 9.11 7.17
N THR A 38 -12.10 8.51 8.22
CA THR A 38 -11.45 8.46 9.54
C THR A 38 -10.20 7.57 9.52
N ARG A 39 -9.19 7.94 10.31
CA ARG A 39 -7.90 7.22 10.41
C ARG A 39 -8.07 5.71 10.59
N ASN A 40 -8.92 5.29 11.54
CA ASN A 40 -9.18 3.87 11.82
C ASN A 40 -9.75 3.11 10.61
N TYR A 41 -10.63 3.74 9.84
CA TYR A 41 -11.22 3.11 8.66
C TYR A 41 -10.20 3.03 7.52
N SER A 42 -9.38 4.07 7.33
CA SER A 42 -8.26 4.08 6.38
C SER A 42 -7.25 2.97 6.70
N GLU A 43 -6.88 2.82 7.98
CA GLU A 43 -6.01 1.74 8.45
C GLU A 43 -6.59 0.36 8.15
N LYS A 44 -7.86 0.13 8.49
CA LYS A 44 -8.53 -1.14 8.19
C LYS A 44 -8.54 -1.41 6.69
N CYS A 45 -8.74 -0.39 5.87
CA CYS A 45 -8.82 -0.56 4.43
C CYS A 45 -7.46 -0.87 3.79
N ILE A 46 -6.41 -0.13 4.18
CA ILE A 46 -5.03 -0.37 3.73
C ILE A 46 -4.59 -1.79 4.12
N ASN A 47 -4.82 -2.21 5.38
CA ASN A 47 -4.48 -3.58 5.79
C ASN A 47 -5.23 -4.63 4.97
N ASN A 48 -6.54 -4.45 4.71
CA ASN A 48 -7.31 -5.37 3.89
C ASN A 48 -6.80 -5.49 2.44
N ILE A 49 -6.34 -4.39 1.83
CA ILE A 49 -5.79 -4.43 0.48
C ILE A 49 -4.39 -5.05 0.51
N MET A 50 -3.59 -4.69 1.50
CA MET A 50 -2.26 -5.26 1.70
C MET A 50 -2.31 -6.78 1.87
N ASP A 51 -3.18 -7.29 2.74
CA ASP A 51 -3.35 -8.74 2.93
C ASP A 51 -3.84 -9.42 1.64
N PHE A 52 -4.69 -8.73 0.86
CA PHE A 52 -5.16 -9.23 -0.43
C PHE A 52 -4.05 -9.27 -1.47
N VAL A 53 -3.22 -8.24 -1.57
CA VAL A 53 -2.10 -8.18 -2.54
C VAL A 53 -0.98 -9.12 -2.10
N SER A 54 -0.54 -9.10 -0.84
CA SER A 54 0.51 -9.98 -0.32
C SER A 54 0.14 -11.47 -0.40
N GLY A 55 -1.15 -11.83 -0.26
CA GLY A 55 -1.60 -13.22 -0.33
C GLY A 55 -1.55 -13.84 -1.73
N SER A 56 -1.57 -13.01 -2.78
CA SER A 56 -1.62 -13.47 -4.19
C SER A 56 -0.49 -12.94 -5.07
N ALA A 57 0.29 -11.95 -4.60
CA ALA A 57 1.38 -11.31 -5.33
C ALA A 57 2.77 -11.85 -4.96
N GLY A 58 2.88 -13.08 -4.42
CA GLY A 58 4.18 -13.73 -4.17
C GLY A 58 5.12 -13.79 -5.40
N HIS A 59 4.61 -13.44 -6.59
CA HIS A 59 5.35 -13.43 -7.86
C HIS A 59 5.62 -12.03 -8.46
N ASN A 60 5.05 -10.93 -7.94
CA ASN A 60 5.19 -9.58 -8.54
C ASN A 60 5.75 -8.57 -7.53
N PHE A 61 7.05 -8.68 -7.27
CA PHE A 61 7.76 -7.84 -6.31
C PHE A 61 7.74 -6.34 -6.68
N ASP A 62 7.92 -6.01 -7.96
CA ASP A 62 7.95 -4.60 -8.41
C ASP A 62 6.64 -3.87 -8.12
N LEU A 63 5.51 -4.55 -8.36
CA LEU A 63 4.18 -4.04 -8.02
C LEU A 63 4.05 -3.81 -6.52
N LEU A 64 4.50 -4.79 -5.73
CA LEU A 64 4.41 -4.75 -4.29
C LEU A 64 5.23 -3.57 -3.74
N GLN A 65 6.45 -3.37 -4.26
CA GLN A 65 7.30 -2.24 -3.92
C GLN A 65 6.63 -0.90 -4.26
N GLU A 66 6.11 -0.74 -5.47
CA GLU A 66 5.43 0.50 -5.90
C GLU A 66 4.20 0.79 -5.02
N PHE A 67 3.44 -0.26 -4.67
CA PHE A 67 2.29 -0.18 -3.79
C PHE A 67 2.67 0.30 -2.39
N TYR A 68 3.69 -0.31 -1.78
CA TYR A 68 4.16 0.08 -0.44
C TYR A 68 4.74 1.51 -0.42
N GLN A 69 5.56 1.88 -1.40
CA GLN A 69 6.11 3.24 -1.49
C GLN A 69 5.00 4.29 -1.65
N THR A 70 4.03 4.05 -2.54
CA THR A 70 2.89 4.95 -2.74
C THR A 70 2.05 5.08 -1.46
N THR A 71 1.87 3.98 -0.74
CA THR A 71 1.14 3.97 0.54
C THR A 71 1.86 4.76 1.63
N LEU A 72 3.18 4.57 1.76
CA LEU A 72 4.00 5.28 2.75
C LEU A 72 3.95 6.78 2.52
N LYS A 73 4.13 7.24 1.28
CA LYS A 73 4.04 8.66 0.94
C LYS A 73 2.69 9.28 1.33
N ALA A 74 1.60 8.57 1.03
CA ALA A 74 0.26 9.03 1.40
C ALA A 74 0.02 9.05 2.93
N LEU A 75 0.61 8.10 3.66
CA LEU A 75 0.49 8.02 5.13
C LEU A 75 1.34 9.06 5.86
N GLU A 76 2.51 9.38 5.32
CA GLU A 76 3.38 10.46 5.79
C GLU A 76 2.66 11.81 5.68
N GLU A 77 2.09 12.10 4.51
CA GLU A 77 1.28 13.30 4.28
C GLU A 77 0.02 13.34 5.16
N ALA A 78 -0.55 12.19 5.52
CA ALA A 78 -1.70 12.08 6.42
C ALA A 78 -1.33 12.19 7.92
N LYS A 79 -0.04 12.36 8.27
CA LYS A 79 0.48 12.35 9.65
C LYS A 79 0.03 11.13 10.46
N ASN A 80 -0.03 9.95 9.83
CA ASN A 80 -0.37 8.70 10.52
C ASN A 80 0.90 7.87 10.79
N GLU A 81 1.73 8.34 11.72
CA GLU A 81 3.04 7.76 12.05
C GLU A 81 2.97 6.28 12.46
N ARG A 82 1.91 5.89 13.18
CA ARG A 82 1.76 4.52 13.67
C ARG A 82 1.57 3.52 12.52
N LEU A 83 0.65 3.80 11.60
CA LEU A 83 0.43 2.91 10.45
C LEU A 83 1.59 3.00 9.46
N TRP A 84 2.15 4.20 9.29
CA TRP A 84 3.33 4.43 8.46
C TRP A 84 4.48 3.53 8.93
N PHE A 85 4.82 3.55 10.23
CA PHE A 85 5.92 2.76 10.77
C PHE A 85 5.69 1.25 10.60
N LYS A 86 4.47 0.78 10.89
CA LYS A 86 4.11 -0.64 10.70
C LYS A 86 4.21 -1.09 9.23
N THR A 87 3.80 -0.22 8.32
CA THR A 87 3.86 -0.46 6.88
C THR A 87 5.30 -0.43 6.39
N ASN A 88 6.11 0.49 6.91
CA ASN A 88 7.53 0.63 6.61
C ASN A 88 8.30 -0.62 7.03
N LEU A 89 8.03 -1.12 8.24
CA LEU A 89 8.67 -2.33 8.75
C LEU A 89 8.32 -3.58 7.92
N LYS A 90 7.08 -3.68 7.41
CA LYS A 90 6.70 -4.74 6.46
C LYS A 90 7.44 -4.62 5.13
N LEU A 91 7.59 -3.41 4.58
CA LEU A 91 8.36 -3.16 3.36
C LEU A 91 9.83 -3.55 3.57
N CYS A 92 10.42 -3.16 4.70
CA CYS A 92 11.77 -3.54 5.07
C CYS A 92 11.93 -5.06 5.14
N LYS A 93 10.97 -5.77 5.74
CA LYS A 93 11.00 -7.23 5.78
C LYS A 93 10.98 -7.84 4.37
N ILE A 94 10.14 -7.33 3.48
CA ILE A 94 10.06 -7.78 2.08
C ILE A 94 11.39 -7.53 1.33
N TRP A 95 12.04 -6.38 1.56
CA TRP A 95 13.35 -6.08 0.98
C TRP A 95 14.47 -6.95 1.55
N PHE A 96 14.39 -7.25 2.84
CA PHE A 96 15.30 -8.17 3.51
C PHE A 96 15.18 -9.59 2.95
N ASP A 97 13.95 -10.08 2.78
CA ASP A 97 13.67 -11.40 2.21
C ASP A 97 14.16 -11.52 0.74
N MET A 98 14.30 -10.40 0.03
CA MET A 98 14.81 -10.32 -1.34
C MET A 98 16.33 -10.09 -1.46
N GLY A 99 17.05 -9.88 -0.35
CA GLY A 99 18.50 -9.63 -0.37
C GLY A 99 18.90 -8.23 -0.89
N GLU A 100 17.95 -7.31 -1.05
CA GLU A 100 18.18 -5.93 -1.50
C GLU A 100 18.55 -5.02 -0.30
N TYR A 101 19.70 -5.33 0.32
CA TYR A 101 20.20 -4.63 1.52
C TYR A 101 20.54 -3.15 1.26
N GLY A 102 20.82 -2.76 0.01
CA GLY A 102 21.19 -1.40 -0.36
C GLY A 102 20.05 -0.39 -0.22
N ARG A 103 18.81 -0.79 -0.54
CA ARG A 103 17.62 0.06 -0.36
C ARG A 103 17.13 0.05 1.09
N LEU A 104 17.23 -1.09 1.75
CA LEU A 104 16.89 -1.26 3.18
C LEU A 104 17.62 -0.26 4.07
N ASN A 105 18.93 -0.12 3.87
CA ASN A 105 19.78 0.70 4.72
C ASN A 105 19.57 2.21 4.51
N LYS A 106 18.91 2.63 3.42
CA LYS A 106 18.48 4.02 3.21
C LYS A 106 17.20 4.33 3.97
N ILE A 107 16.21 3.46 3.91
CA ILE A 107 14.93 3.65 4.61
C ILE A 107 15.07 3.49 6.13
N LEU A 108 16.00 2.65 6.61
CA LEU A 108 16.24 2.48 8.05
C LEU A 108 17.07 3.62 8.68
N LYS A 109 17.72 4.46 7.85
CA LYS A 109 18.55 5.58 8.30
C LYS A 109 17.80 6.91 8.39
N GLU A 110 16.60 7.00 7.81
CA GLU A 110 15.63 8.08 8.04
C GLU A 110 14.80 7.79 9.29
#